data_AF-X0WV70-F1
#
_entry.id   AF-X0WV70-F1
#
_cell.length_a   1.000
_cell.length_b   1.000
_cell.length_c   1.000
_cell.angle_alpha   90.00
_cell.angle_beta   90.00
_cell.angle_gamma   90.00
#
_symmetry.space_group_name_H-M   'P 1'
#
loop_
_entity.id
_entity.type
_entity.pdbx_description
1 polymer ?
#
loop_
_entity_poly.entity_id
_entity_poly.type
_entity_poly.pdbx_seq_one_letter_code
_entity_poly.pdbx_strand_id
1 'polypeptide(L)'
;MDKDKALEGFFKSLKLSLKNASIYTSEHPAFKESVKNGKEKIDTLLNFLSPIRIGIKADALLVDGKHFEKARTHEELAQIFHLHMIKSLEIQEGITPEELMAFITKIYLQPKDVLKKGGFSQILE
;
A
#
# COMPACT_ATOMS: atom_id res chain seq x y z
N MET A 1 -17.89 -4.87 13.03
CA MET A 1 -16.78 -3.89 12.91
C MET A 1 -17.34 -2.63 12.29
N ASP A 2 -16.91 -1.44 12.72
CA ASP A 2 -17.34 -0.17 12.11
C ASP A 2 -16.35 0.29 11.02
N LYS A 3 -16.78 1.26 10.20
CA LYS A 3 -15.99 1.80 9.07
C LYS A 3 -14.66 2.42 9.53
N ASP A 4 -14.65 3.13 10.65
CA ASP A 4 -13.46 3.83 11.12
C ASP A 4 -12.39 2.84 11.62
N LYS A 5 -12.79 1.76 12.30
CA LYS A 5 -11.89 0.64 12.64
C LYS A 5 -11.42 -0.12 11.41
N ALA A 6 -12.27 -0.26 10.39
CA ALA A 6 -11.87 -0.85 9.10
C ALA A 6 -10.75 -0.05 8.45
N LEU A 7 -10.92 1.28 8.38
CA LEU A 7 -9.93 2.21 7.85
C LEU A 7 -8.61 2.16 8.63
N GLU A 8 -8.66 2.17 9.95
CA GLU A 8 -7.46 2.09 10.78
C GLU A 8 -6.71 0.77 10.57
N GLY A 9 -7.45 -0.35 10.51
CA GLY A 9 -6.90 -1.66 10.21
C GLY A 9 -6.26 -1.72 8.82
N PHE A 10 -6.92 -1.12 7.82
CA PHE A 10 -6.41 -0.99 6.46
C PHE A 10 -5.09 -0.20 6.43
N PHE A 11 -5.04 1.01 7.00
CA PHE A 11 -3.81 1.82 6.99
C PHE A 11 -2.65 1.15 7.72
N LYS A 12 -2.91 0.54 8.88
CA LYS A 12 -1.88 -0.20 9.63
C LYS A 12 -1.33 -1.37 8.82
N SER A 13 -2.22 -2.14 8.19
CA SER A 13 -1.80 -3.29 7.39
C SER A 13 -1.05 -2.86 6.14
N LEU A 14 -1.51 -1.83 5.43
CA LEU A 14 -0.85 -1.30 4.24
C LEU A 14 0.57 -0.81 4.58
N LYS A 15 0.72 -0.04 5.65
CA LYS A 15 2.03 0.41 6.14
C LYS A 15 2.94 -0.76 6.49
N LEU A 16 2.42 -1.79 7.15
CA LEU A 16 3.21 -2.97 7.49
C LEU A 16 3.70 -3.69 6.23
N SER A 17 2.84 -3.89 5.24
CA SER A 17 3.22 -4.57 4.00
C SER A 17 4.26 -3.77 3.21
N LEU A 18 4.10 -2.45 3.14
CA LEU A 18 5.09 -1.52 2.56
C LEU A 18 6.43 -1.58 3.30
N LYS A 19 6.41 -1.57 4.64
CA LYS A 19 7.62 -1.73 5.45
C LYS A 19 8.30 -3.09 5.25
N ASN A 20 7.53 -4.18 5.18
CA ASN A 20 8.10 -5.50 4.94
C ASN A 20 8.72 -5.60 3.54
N ALA A 21 8.10 -4.99 2.54
CA ALA A 21 8.66 -4.89 1.19
C ALA A 21 9.96 -4.07 1.15
N SER A 22 10.18 -3.15 2.09
CA SER A 22 11.42 -2.38 2.19
C SER A 22 12.58 -3.15 2.82
N ILE A 23 12.31 -4.25 3.53
CA ILE A 23 13.30 -5.03 4.28
C ILE A 23 13.57 -6.36 3.59
N TYR A 24 12.51 -7.01 3.09
CA TYR A 24 12.55 -8.36 2.57
C TYR A 24 12.26 -8.42 1.08
N THR A 25 12.71 -9.50 0.42
CA THR A 25 12.34 -9.79 -0.97
C THR A 25 10.88 -10.24 -1.06
N SER A 26 10.32 -10.20 -2.27
CA SER A 26 8.94 -10.65 -2.53
C SER A 26 8.67 -12.11 -2.14
N GLU A 27 9.71 -12.94 -2.05
CA GLU A 27 9.59 -14.36 -1.70
C GLU A 27 9.52 -14.61 -0.19
N HIS A 28 9.89 -13.63 0.64
CA HIS A 28 10.03 -13.81 2.08
C HIS A 28 8.67 -14.04 2.77
N PRO A 29 8.55 -15.02 3.70
CA PRO A 29 7.29 -15.35 4.35
C PRO A 29 6.61 -14.17 5.03
N ALA A 30 7.36 -13.36 5.79
CA ALA A 30 6.79 -12.21 6.50
C ALA A 30 6.16 -11.16 5.55
N PHE A 31 6.71 -11.02 4.34
CA PHE A 31 6.12 -10.13 3.34
C PHE A 31 4.83 -10.73 2.78
N LYS A 32 4.86 -12.00 2.35
CA LYS A 32 3.67 -12.71 1.86
C LYS A 32 2.52 -12.71 2.86
N GLU A 33 2.81 -12.96 4.14
CA GLU A 33 1.82 -12.90 5.22
C GLU A 33 1.26 -11.49 5.40
N SER A 34 2.11 -10.45 5.38
CA SER A 34 1.62 -9.08 5.48
C SER A 34 0.74 -8.67 4.29
N VAL A 35 1.03 -9.13 3.07
CA VAL A 35 0.18 -8.91 1.89
C VAL A 35 -1.16 -9.61 2.05
N LYS A 36 -1.17 -10.88 2.49
CA LYS A 36 -2.41 -11.63 2.74
C LYS A 36 -3.29 -10.93 3.78
N ASN A 37 -2.70 -10.52 4.91
CA ASN A 37 -3.41 -9.77 5.95
C ASN A 37 -3.91 -8.42 5.40
N GLY A 38 -3.12 -7.74 4.56
CA GLY A 38 -3.50 -6.50 3.89
C GLY A 38 -4.72 -6.68 2.99
N LYS A 39 -4.75 -7.78 2.22
CA LYS A 39 -5.88 -8.14 1.36
C LYS A 39 -7.15 -8.34 2.18
N GLU A 40 -7.08 -9.06 3.30
CA GLU A 40 -8.23 -9.24 4.20
C GLU A 40 -8.75 -7.89 4.75
N LYS A 41 -7.86 -6.95 5.08
CA LYS A 41 -8.28 -5.60 5.51
C LYS A 41 -8.89 -4.78 4.38
N ILE A 42 -8.36 -4.90 3.16
CA ILE A 42 -8.93 -4.29 1.96
C ILE A 42 -10.34 -4.83 1.72
N ASP A 43 -10.53 -6.16 1.69
CA ASP A 43 -11.85 -6.77 1.51
C ASP A 43 -12.82 -6.28 2.58
N THR A 44 -12.35 -6.20 3.83
CA THR A 44 -13.21 -5.75 4.92
C THR A 44 -13.62 -4.30 4.75
N LEU A 45 -12.71 -3.43 4.28
CA LEU A 45 -13.00 -2.02 4.04
C LEU A 45 -13.87 -1.81 2.79
N LEU A 46 -13.73 -2.65 1.76
CA LEU A 46 -14.56 -2.62 0.54
C LEU A 46 -16.05 -2.82 0.86
N ASN A 47 -16.38 -3.59 1.90
CA ASN A 47 -17.77 -3.71 2.38
C ASN A 47 -18.40 -2.38 2.85
N PHE A 48 -17.58 -1.36 3.13
CA PHE A 48 -18.03 -0.02 3.52
C PHE A 48 -17.79 1.03 2.43
N LEU A 49 -16.70 0.88 1.66
CA LEU A 49 -16.24 1.82 0.65
C LEU A 49 -15.84 1.05 -0.61
N SER A 50 -16.74 0.95 -1.58
CA SER A 50 -16.47 0.28 -2.85
C SER A 50 -16.69 1.25 -4.02
N PRO A 51 -15.63 1.64 -4.77
CA PRO A 51 -14.22 1.31 -4.55
C PRO A 51 -13.60 2.13 -3.39
N ILE A 52 -12.46 1.68 -2.87
CA ILE A 52 -11.67 2.47 -1.91
C ILE A 52 -10.87 3.51 -2.68
N ARG A 53 -11.24 4.79 -2.54
CA ARG A 53 -10.52 5.92 -3.14
C ARG A 53 -9.71 6.67 -2.09
N ILE A 54 -8.42 6.83 -2.35
CA ILE A 54 -7.47 7.50 -1.48
C ILE A 54 -6.83 8.64 -2.26
N GLY A 55 -7.13 9.88 -1.89
CA GLY A 55 -6.36 11.05 -2.34
C GLY A 55 -5.09 11.18 -1.51
N ILE A 56 -3.98 11.55 -2.15
CA ILE A 56 -2.67 11.64 -1.52
C ILE A 56 -2.16 13.09 -1.61
N LYS A 57 -1.81 13.65 -0.46
CA LYS A 57 -1.04 14.89 -0.30
C LYS A 57 0.31 14.56 0.35
N ALA A 58 1.20 15.54 0.49
CA ALA A 58 2.53 15.32 1.08
C ALA A 58 2.48 14.83 2.54
N ASP A 59 1.45 15.23 3.29
CA ASP A 59 1.31 15.05 4.73
C ASP A 59 -0.04 14.46 5.16
N ALA A 60 -0.94 14.21 4.21
CA ALA A 60 -2.30 13.75 4.50
C ALA A 60 -2.82 12.76 3.45
N LEU A 61 -3.70 11.87 3.90
CA LEU A 61 -4.52 11.01 3.05
C LEU A 61 -5.97 11.48 3.09
N LEU A 62 -6.68 11.45 1.97
CA LEU A 62 -8.09 11.80 1.86
C LEU A 62 -8.89 10.55 1.49
N VAL A 63 -9.76 10.09 2.38
CA VAL A 63 -10.64 8.94 2.13
C VAL A 63 -12.05 9.29 2.55
N ASP A 64 -13.02 9.08 1.65
CA ASP A 64 -14.45 9.33 1.91
C ASP A 64 -14.72 10.74 2.48
N GLY A 65 -14.06 11.75 1.88
CA GLY A 65 -14.17 13.16 2.30
C GLY A 65 -13.46 13.53 3.61
N LYS A 66 -12.87 12.56 4.33
CA LYS A 66 -12.14 12.78 5.59
C LYS A 66 -10.63 12.87 5.35
N HIS A 67 -10.00 13.86 5.98
CA HIS A 67 -8.55 14.00 6.01
C HIS A 67 -7.96 13.16 7.15
N PHE A 68 -6.95 12.37 6.83
CA PHE A 68 -6.17 11.55 7.75
C PHE A 68 -4.76 12.13 7.81
N GLU A 69 -4.51 12.87 8.89
CA GLU A 69 -3.28 13.63 9.17
C GLU A 69 -2.91 13.47 10.66
N LYS A 70 -1.73 13.95 11.09
CA LYS A 70 -1.22 13.97 12.49
C LYS A 70 -0.83 12.63 13.10
N ALA A 71 -1.50 11.54 12.73
CA ALA A 71 -1.05 10.23 13.15
C ALA A 71 0.13 9.80 12.28
N ARG A 72 1.23 9.40 12.92
CA ARG A 72 2.47 8.97 12.25
C ARG A 72 2.25 7.94 11.14
N THR A 73 1.29 7.03 11.29
CA THR A 73 0.96 6.05 10.25
C THR A 73 0.40 6.70 8.98
N HIS A 74 -0.45 7.71 9.10
CA HIS A 74 -1.02 8.40 7.94
C HIS A 74 0.02 9.26 7.24
N GLU A 75 0.83 10.00 8.01
CA GLU A 75 1.91 10.83 7.48
C GLU A 75 2.97 10.00 6.74
N GLU A 76 3.42 8.89 7.33
CA GLU A 76 4.39 8.00 6.68
C GLU A 76 3.83 7.41 5.38
N LEU A 77 2.56 6.99 5.36
CA LEU A 77 1.91 6.51 4.13
C LEU A 77 1.80 7.62 3.08
N ALA A 78 1.37 8.82 3.47
CA ALA A 78 1.28 9.97 2.60
C ALA A 78 2.64 10.30 1.97
N GLN A 79 3.70 10.33 2.77
CA GLN A 79 5.07 10.56 2.31
C GLN A 79 5.55 9.45 1.36
N ILE A 80 5.32 8.17 1.69
CA ILE A 80 5.71 7.06 0.81
C ILE A 80 5.08 7.23 -0.58
N PHE A 81 3.77 7.49 -0.65
CA PHE A 81 3.09 7.64 -1.93
C PHE A 81 3.45 8.94 -2.64
N HIS A 82 3.63 10.03 -1.90
CA HIS A 82 4.01 11.32 -2.46
C HIS A 82 5.41 11.30 -3.08
N LEU A 83 6.38 10.63 -2.44
CA LEU A 83 7.73 10.42 -2.98
C LEU A 83 7.71 9.64 -4.30
N HIS A 84 6.69 8.80 -4.51
CA HIS A 84 6.45 8.08 -5.76
C HIS A 84 5.54 8.83 -6.74
N MET A 85 5.26 10.12 -6.49
CA MET A 85 4.43 10.99 -7.33
C MET A 85 2.99 10.49 -7.53
N ILE A 86 2.49 9.65 -6.61
CA ILE A 86 1.12 9.14 -6.68
C ILE A 86 0.17 10.17 -6.05
N LYS A 87 -0.78 10.64 -6.85
CA LYS A 87 -1.80 11.62 -6.43
C LYS A 87 -3.05 10.97 -5.87
N SER A 88 -3.37 9.78 -6.34
CA SER A 88 -4.54 9.02 -5.89
C SER A 88 -4.34 7.52 -6.12
N LEU A 89 -4.95 6.72 -5.26
CA LEU A 89 -5.06 5.28 -5.40
C LEU A 89 -6.55 4.90 -5.37
N GLU A 90 -6.96 4.03 -6.30
CA GLU A 90 -8.27 3.39 -6.27
C GLU A 90 -8.07 1.88 -6.16
N ILE A 91 -8.74 1.25 -5.21
CA ILE A 91 -8.73 -0.21 -5.05
C ILE A 91 -10.16 -0.70 -5.28
N GLN A 92 -10.30 -1.59 -6.27
CA GLN A 92 -11.58 -2.18 -6.65
C GLN A 92 -11.78 -3.54 -5.98
N GLU A 93 -13.02 -4.00 -5.94
CA GLU A 93 -13.35 -5.37 -5.55
C GLU A 93 -12.66 -6.38 -6.46
N GLY A 94 -12.31 -7.53 -5.90
CA GLY A 94 -11.67 -8.61 -6.64
C GLY A 94 -10.15 -8.51 -6.75
N ILE A 95 -9.50 -7.51 -6.14
CA ILE A 95 -8.04 -7.43 -6.11
C ILE A 95 -7.44 -8.72 -5.53
N THR A 96 -6.51 -9.30 -6.29
CA THR A 96 -5.84 -10.55 -5.93
C THR A 96 -4.64 -10.28 -5.01
N PRO A 97 -4.23 -11.26 -4.16
CA PRO A 97 -2.99 -11.15 -3.40
C PRO A 97 -1.76 -10.88 -4.30
N GLU A 98 -1.74 -11.44 -5.51
CA GLU A 98 -0.68 -11.29 -6.49
C GLU A 98 -0.60 -9.85 -7.02
N GLU A 99 -1.73 -9.25 -7.38
CA GLU A 99 -1.81 -7.84 -7.80
C GLU A 99 -1.40 -6.90 -6.66
N LEU A 100 -1.87 -7.16 -5.44
CA LEU A 100 -1.50 -6.37 -4.26
C LEU A 100 0.00 -6.47 -3.97
N MET A 101 0.57 -7.68 -4.06
CA MET A 101 2.00 -7.90 -3.90
C MET A 101 2.81 -7.16 -4.98
N ALA A 102 2.37 -7.25 -6.24
CA ALA A 102 3.02 -6.56 -7.36
C ALA A 102 2.98 -5.05 -7.18
N PHE A 103 1.83 -4.49 -6.76
CA PHE A 103 1.68 -3.07 -6.44
C PHE A 103 2.66 -2.64 -5.34
N ILE A 104 2.65 -3.32 -4.19
CA ILE A 104 3.52 -2.98 -3.05
C ILE A 104 5.00 -3.07 -3.43
N THR A 105 5.38 -4.08 -4.21
CA THR A 105 6.77 -4.26 -4.68
C THR A 105 7.18 -3.15 -5.67
N LYS A 106 6.26 -2.64 -6.49
CA LYS A 106 6.54 -1.49 -7.38
C LYS A 106 6.70 -0.18 -6.60
N ILE A 107 5.92 0.02 -5.53
CA ILE A 107 6.09 1.17 -4.62
C ILE A 107 7.42 1.06 -3.86
N TYR A 108 7.88 -0.14 -3.53
CA TYR A 108 9.17 -0.37 -2.90
C TYR A 108 10.11 -1.12 -3.86
N LEU A 109 10.47 -0.46 -4.96
CA LEU A 109 11.54 -0.96 -5.83
C LEU A 109 12.87 -0.87 -5.09
N GLN A 110 13.30 -1.98 -4.49
CA GLN A 110 14.61 -2.01 -3.84
C GLN A 110 15.71 -1.88 -4.90
N PRO A 111 16.74 -1.03 -4.69
CA PRO A 111 17.90 -0.98 -5.57
C PRO A 111 18.55 -2.35 -5.79
N LYS A 112 18.44 -3.25 -4.81
CA LYS A 112 18.95 -4.63 -4.88
C LYS A 112 18.22 -5.48 -5.92
N ASP A 113 16.91 -5.26 -6.12
CA ASP A 113 16.12 -5.93 -7.14
C ASP A 113 16.40 -5.36 -8.53
N VAL A 114 16.67 -4.05 -8.60
CA VAL A 114 17.18 -3.41 -9.83
C VAL A 114 18.51 -4.00 -10.25
N LEU A 115 19.43 -4.16 -9.30
CA LEU A 115 20.75 -4.73 -9.55
C LEU A 115 20.68 -6.21 -9.93
N LYS A 116 19.82 -7.02 -9.28
CA LYS A 116 19.62 -8.44 -9.64
C LYS A 116 18.99 -8.63 -11.01
N LYS A 117 18.17 -7.68 -11.48
CA LYS A 117 17.52 -7.72 -12.80
C LYS A 117 18.38 -7.11 -13.92
N GLY A 118 19.67 -6.90 -13.70
CA GLY A 118 20.59 -6.40 -14.73
C GLY A 118 20.60 -4.87 -14.88
N GLY A 119 20.10 -4.13 -13.89
CA GLY A 119 20.11 -2.66 -13.86
C GLY A 119 18.80 -2.03 -14.32
N PHE A 120 18.79 -0.70 -14.45
CA PHE A 120 17.60 0.09 -14.80
C PHE A 120 17.01 -0.27 -16.17
N SER A 121 17.82 -0.86 -17.07
CA SER A 121 17.44 -1.19 -18.44
C SER A 121 16.30 -2.20 -18.55
N GLN A 122 16.03 -3.02 -17.53
CA GLN A 122 14.98 -4.04 -17.55
C GLN A 122 13.70 -3.65 -16.78
N ILE A 123 13.61 -2.42 -16.28
CA ILE A 123 12.45 -1.94 -15.49
C ILE A 123 11.60 -0.93 -16.26
N LEU A 124 12.16 -0.35 -17.31
CA LEU A 124 11.56 0.75 -18.09
C LEU A 124 10.92 0.30 -19.41
N GLU A 125 10.72 -1.01 -19.62
CA GLU A 125 9.89 -1.53 -20.72
C GLU A 125 8.40 -1.56 -20.34
#